data_AF-A0A0F9AMU4-F1
#
_entry.id   AF-A0A0F9AMU4-F1
#
_cell.length_a   1.000
_cell.length_b   1.000
_cell.length_c   1.000
_cell.angle_alpha   90.00
_cell.angle_beta   90.00
_cell.angle_gamma   90.00
#
_symmetry.space_group_name_H-M   'P 1'
#
loop_
_entity.id
_entity.type
_entity.pdbx_description
1 polymer ?
#
loop_
_entity_poly.entity_id
_entity_poly.type
_entity_poly.pdbx_seq_one_letter_code
_entity_poly.pdbx_strand_id
1 'polypeptide(L)'
;MNNKLYKKLHLKSFIRGDSLSLQHAKMMKKMGFKSVRFGAESGSDRILEMLGKNTTIADYIKTINIVKGVGLKLYVSFMHDIPGETQQDKYLTQKFIEDNKDNFKVMGNYRFRPFPGTDMYNGENPLEFDMRVRSFK
;
A
#
# COMPACT_ATOMS: atom_id res chain seq x y z
N MET A 1 28.69 -1.41 26.65
CA MET A 1 27.21 -1.49 26.57
C MET A 1 26.82 -2.47 25.45
N ASN A 2 26.51 -3.71 25.79
CA ASN A 2 26.35 -4.83 24.84
C ASN A 2 24.86 -5.21 24.69
N ASN A 3 23.97 -4.23 24.65
CA ASN A 3 22.54 -4.48 24.73
C ASN A 3 21.96 -4.71 23.33
N LYS A 4 21.87 -5.99 22.90
CA LYS A 4 21.29 -6.42 21.62
C LYS A 4 19.75 -6.29 21.62
N LEU A 5 19.22 -5.13 22.01
CA LEU A 5 17.78 -4.82 22.09
C LEU A 5 17.06 -5.11 20.76
N TYR A 6 17.73 -4.84 19.62
CA TYR A 6 17.21 -5.15 18.28
C TYR A 6 16.92 -6.64 18.03
N LYS A 7 17.51 -7.57 18.81
CA LYS A 7 17.20 -9.00 18.74
C LYS A 7 15.93 -9.38 19.50
N LYS A 8 15.50 -8.54 20.45
CA LYS A 8 14.29 -8.72 21.26
C LYS A 8 13.11 -7.86 20.76
N LEU A 9 13.37 -6.88 19.90
CA LEU A 9 12.36 -5.97 19.37
C LEU A 9 11.89 -6.39 17.96
N HIS A 10 10.57 -6.35 17.75
CA HIS A 10 9.98 -6.54 16.43
C HIS A 10 9.74 -5.20 15.75
N LEU A 11 10.75 -4.70 15.04
CA LEU A 11 10.62 -3.49 14.23
C LEU A 11 9.75 -3.76 13.00
N LYS A 12 8.76 -2.91 12.80
CA LYS A 12 7.81 -2.92 11.68
C LYS A 12 7.73 -1.50 11.12
N SER A 13 7.64 -1.35 9.81
CA SER A 13 7.49 -0.03 9.17
C SER A 13 6.31 0.01 8.22
N PHE A 14 5.77 1.21 8.03
CA PHE A 14 5.01 1.54 6.84
C PHE A 14 5.97 2.12 5.78
N ILE A 15 5.73 1.78 4.52
CA ILE A 15 6.44 2.27 3.33
C ILE A 15 5.39 2.63 2.27
N ARG A 16 5.78 3.36 1.23
CA ARG A 16 4.96 3.42 0.01
C ARG A 16 5.31 2.25 -0.91
N GLY A 17 4.31 1.75 -1.64
CA GLY A 17 4.46 0.60 -2.54
C GLY A 17 5.31 0.87 -3.80
N ASP A 18 5.68 2.12 -4.05
CA ASP A 18 6.35 2.62 -5.27
C ASP A 18 7.82 3.02 -5.07
N SER A 19 8.26 3.27 -3.83
CA SER A 19 9.53 3.97 -3.56
C SER A 19 10.58 3.11 -2.84
N LEU A 20 10.30 1.84 -2.59
CA LEU A 20 11.26 0.96 -1.90
C LEU A 20 12.35 0.50 -2.87
N SER A 21 13.58 0.95 -2.64
CA SER A 21 14.77 0.41 -3.31
C SER A 21 15.31 -0.83 -2.62
N LEU A 22 16.10 -1.65 -3.35
CA LEU A 22 16.80 -2.79 -2.76
C LEU A 22 17.77 -2.36 -1.64
N GLN A 23 18.39 -1.19 -1.76
CA GLN A 23 19.30 -0.66 -0.74
C GLN A 23 18.53 -0.34 0.55
N HIS A 24 17.36 0.30 0.45
CA HIS A 24 16.48 0.52 1.60
C HIS A 24 16.11 -0.80 2.27
N ALA A 25 15.66 -1.80 1.50
CA ALA A 25 15.24 -3.09 2.04
C ALA A 25 16.39 -3.85 2.75
N LYS A 26 17.60 -3.84 2.17
CA LYS A 26 18.80 -4.42 2.80
C LYS A 26 19.15 -3.71 4.11
N MET A 27 19.07 -2.38 4.14
CA MET A 27 19.31 -1.59 5.34
C MET A 27 18.29 -1.91 6.45
N MET A 28 17.00 -1.93 6.11
CA MET A 28 15.94 -2.29 7.05
C MET A 28 16.16 -3.69 7.64
N LYS A 29 16.55 -4.67 6.80
CA LYS A 29 16.89 -6.02 7.26
C LYS A 29 18.07 -6.00 8.25
N LYS A 30 19.14 -5.26 7.95
CA LYS A 30 20.32 -5.10 8.83
C LYS A 30 19.96 -4.44 10.18
N MET A 31 19.04 -3.48 10.16
CA MET A 31 18.54 -2.80 11.37
C MET A 31 17.62 -3.68 12.24
N GLY A 32 17.24 -4.88 11.77
CA GLY A 32 16.42 -5.82 12.53
C GLY A 32 14.92 -5.73 12.26
N PHE A 33 14.49 -5.02 11.22
CA PHE A 33 13.09 -5.05 10.79
C PHE A 33 12.65 -6.48 10.47
N LYS A 34 11.45 -6.82 10.94
CA LYS A 34 10.82 -8.13 10.70
C LYS A 34 9.82 -8.06 9.55
N SER A 35 9.21 -6.90 9.35
CA SER A 35 8.22 -6.71 8.32
C SER A 35 8.08 -5.26 7.88
N VAL A 36 7.57 -5.11 6.66
CA VAL A 36 7.10 -3.84 6.13
C VAL A 36 5.64 -3.95 5.71
N ARG A 37 4.96 -2.81 5.63
CA ARG A 37 3.59 -2.70 5.16
C ARG A 37 3.46 -1.53 4.19
N PHE A 38 2.69 -1.70 3.13
CA PHE A 38 2.17 -0.56 2.36
C PHE A 38 0.67 -0.70 2.14
N GLY A 39 -0.03 0.43 1.97
CA GLY A 39 -1.38 0.40 1.44
C GLY A 39 -1.29 0.14 -0.04
N ALA A 40 -1.92 -0.92 -0.54
CA ALA A 40 -2.08 -1.21 -1.97
C ALA A 40 -3.33 -0.54 -2.53
N GLU A 41 -4.38 -0.39 -1.70
CA GLU A 41 -5.70 0.19 -2.03
C GLU A 41 -6.49 -0.61 -3.07
N SER A 42 -5.94 -0.89 -4.25
CA SER A 42 -6.60 -1.62 -5.33
C SER A 42 -5.60 -2.41 -6.17
N GLY A 43 -6.08 -3.46 -6.85
CA GLY A 43 -5.35 -4.14 -7.93
C GLY A 43 -5.65 -3.58 -9.33
N SER A 44 -6.37 -2.45 -9.43
CA SER A 44 -6.66 -1.76 -10.69
C SER A 44 -5.90 -0.45 -10.80
N ASP A 45 -5.03 -0.32 -11.81
CA ASP A 45 -4.28 0.93 -12.07
C ASP A 45 -5.20 2.14 -12.24
N ARG A 46 -6.39 1.96 -12.84
CA ARG A 46 -7.40 3.01 -13.00
C ARG A 46 -7.88 3.55 -11.65
N ILE A 47 -8.11 2.66 -10.68
CA ILE A 47 -8.51 3.06 -9.31
C ILE A 47 -7.35 3.71 -8.58
N LEU A 48 -6.13 3.22 -8.76
CA LEU A 48 -4.94 3.82 -8.15
C LEU A 48 -4.69 5.25 -8.65
N GLU A 49 -4.91 5.49 -9.94
CA GLU A 49 -4.87 6.82 -10.56
C GLU A 49 -5.97 7.73 -10.01
N MET A 50 -7.21 7.24 -9.96
CA MET A 50 -8.37 7.99 -9.43
C MET A 50 -8.20 8.36 -7.94
N LEU A 51 -7.59 7.48 -7.15
CA LEU A 51 -7.21 7.74 -5.76
C LEU A 51 -6.04 8.72 -5.62
N GLY A 52 -5.43 9.18 -6.72
CA GLY A 52 -4.31 10.11 -6.68
C GLY A 52 -3.02 9.51 -6.15
N LYS A 53 -2.87 8.19 -6.20
CA LYS A 53 -1.76 7.48 -5.55
C LYS A 53 -0.46 7.57 -6.34
N ASN A 54 -0.57 7.81 -7.65
CA ASN A 54 0.53 7.88 -8.61
C ASN A 54 1.45 6.66 -8.54
N THR A 55 0.87 5.46 -8.56
CA THR A 55 1.57 4.16 -8.54
C THR A 55 0.85 3.17 -9.42
N THR A 56 1.56 2.17 -9.91
CA THR A 56 1.02 1.08 -10.73
C THR A 56 1.12 -0.28 -10.04
N ILE A 57 0.41 -1.29 -10.58
CA ILE A 57 0.59 -2.70 -10.18
C ILE A 57 2.02 -3.17 -10.43
N ALA A 58 2.67 -2.70 -11.50
CA ALA A 58 4.07 -3.04 -11.76
C ALA A 58 5.01 -2.56 -10.64
N ASP A 59 4.75 -1.37 -10.08
CA ASP A 59 5.50 -0.84 -8.94
C ASP A 59 5.32 -1.71 -7.70
N TYR A 60 4.09 -2.17 -7.44
CA TYR A 60 3.83 -3.10 -6.34
C TYR A 60 4.54 -4.42 -6.51
N ILE A 61 4.52 -5.02 -7.71
CA ILE A 61 5.23 -6.27 -8.00
C ILE A 61 6.74 -6.10 -7.78
N LYS A 62 7.32 -4.97 -8.21
CA LYS A 62 8.73 -4.65 -7.95
C LYS A 62 9.03 -4.59 -6.45
N THR A 63 8.20 -3.89 -5.67
CA THR A 63 8.36 -3.81 -4.21
C THR A 63 8.20 -5.17 -3.54
N ILE A 64 7.21 -5.96 -3.95
CA ILE A 64 6.99 -7.34 -3.47
C ILE A 64 8.25 -8.18 -3.66
N ASN A 65 8.81 -8.18 -4.87
CA ASN A 65 10.00 -8.95 -5.21
C ASN A 65 11.22 -8.51 -4.39
N ILE A 66 11.41 -7.20 -4.19
CA ILE A 66 12.49 -6.67 -3.36
C ILE A 66 12.35 -7.15 -1.91
N VAL A 67 11.16 -6.99 -1.31
CA VAL A 67 10.90 -7.34 0.10
C VAL A 67 11.10 -8.83 0.34
N LYS A 68 10.58 -9.67 -0.56
CA LYS A 68 10.79 -11.13 -0.51
C LYS A 68 12.25 -11.49 -0.67
N GLY A 69 12.95 -10.89 -1.63
CA GLY A 69 14.35 -11.18 -1.93
C GLY A 69 15.30 -10.92 -0.75
N VAL A 70 14.96 -9.99 0.15
CA VAL A 70 15.74 -9.73 1.37
C VAL A 70 15.23 -10.48 2.62
N GLY A 71 14.21 -11.33 2.45
CA GLY A 71 13.63 -12.14 3.52
C GLY A 71 12.90 -11.30 4.58
N LEU A 72 12.25 -10.20 4.19
CA LEU A 72 11.33 -9.44 5.04
C LEU A 72 9.90 -9.96 4.82
N LYS A 73 9.07 -9.92 5.86
CA LYS A 73 7.63 -10.18 5.71
C LYS A 73 6.95 -8.96 5.11
N LEU A 74 6.06 -9.17 4.14
CA LEU A 74 5.27 -8.11 3.55
C LEU A 74 3.81 -8.19 4.01
N TYR A 75 3.27 -7.05 4.40
CA TYR A 75 1.84 -6.86 4.63
C TYR A 75 1.30 -5.80 3.67
N VAL A 76 0.08 -5.98 3.20
CA VAL A 76 -0.59 -5.01 2.34
C VAL A 76 -2.00 -4.75 2.85
N SER A 77 -2.53 -3.55 2.62
CA SER A 77 -3.94 -3.25 2.86
C SER A 77 -4.65 -2.82 1.57
N PHE A 78 -5.93 -3.10 1.50
CA PHE A 78 -6.79 -2.72 0.38
C PHE A 78 -7.95 -1.87 0.87
N MET A 79 -8.57 -1.16 -0.09
CA MET A 79 -9.81 -0.44 0.09
C MET A 79 -10.89 -1.01 -0.82
N HIS A 80 -12.15 -0.80 -0.45
CA HIS A 80 -13.31 -1.21 -1.25
C HIS A 80 -14.46 -0.20 -1.12
N ASP A 81 -15.48 -0.35 -1.96
CA ASP A 81 -16.62 0.56 -2.08
C ASP A 81 -16.16 1.99 -2.48
N ILE A 82 -15.13 2.06 -3.32
CA ILE A 82 -14.59 3.33 -3.81
C ILE A 82 -15.59 3.90 -4.83
N PRO A 83 -16.01 5.16 -4.72
CA PRO A 83 -16.85 5.79 -5.73
C PRO A 83 -16.24 5.64 -7.13
N GLY A 84 -17.02 5.11 -8.08
CA GLY A 84 -16.55 4.84 -9.44
C GLY A 84 -15.87 3.47 -9.62
N GLU A 85 -15.73 2.66 -8.57
CA GLU A 85 -15.25 1.28 -8.67
C GLU A 85 -16.22 0.40 -9.46
N THR A 86 -15.72 -0.22 -10.53
CA THR A 86 -16.51 -1.16 -11.34
C THR A 86 -16.29 -2.60 -10.87
N GLN A 87 -17.14 -3.51 -11.35
CA GLN A 87 -16.97 -4.94 -11.10
C GLN A 87 -15.64 -5.47 -11.68
N GLN A 88 -15.16 -4.89 -12.78
CA GLN A 88 -13.86 -5.23 -13.34
C GLN A 88 -12.72 -4.83 -12.41
N ASP A 89 -12.79 -3.67 -11.75
CA ASP A 89 -11.74 -3.25 -10.82
C ASP A 89 -11.68 -4.13 -9.57
N LYS A 90 -12.85 -4.54 -9.08
CA LYS A 90 -12.96 -5.52 -7.98
C LYS A 90 -12.34 -6.85 -8.38
N TYR A 91 -12.63 -7.33 -9.60
CA TYR A 91 -12.02 -8.53 -10.14
C TYR A 91 -10.50 -8.42 -10.24
N LEU A 92 -9.97 -7.29 -10.77
CA LEU A 92 -8.52 -7.05 -10.84
C LEU A 92 -7.87 -7.02 -9.45
N THR A 93 -8.55 -6.43 -8.46
CA THR A 93 -8.10 -6.43 -7.07
C THR A 93 -8.05 -7.84 -6.50
N GLN A 94 -9.11 -8.63 -6.68
CA GLN A 94 -9.14 -10.03 -6.24
C GLN A 94 -8.07 -10.87 -6.94
N LYS A 95 -7.90 -10.69 -8.25
CA LYS A 95 -6.87 -11.37 -9.04
C LYS A 95 -5.47 -11.03 -8.56
N PHE A 96 -5.17 -9.75 -8.31
CA PHE A 96 -3.89 -9.33 -7.78
C PHE A 96 -3.58 -9.96 -6.41
N ILE A 97 -4.59 -10.07 -5.54
CA ILE A 97 -4.47 -10.75 -4.24
C ILE A 97 -4.17 -12.24 -4.44
N GLU A 98 -4.92 -12.93 -5.28
CA GLU A 98 -4.78 -14.37 -5.53
C GLU A 98 -3.40 -14.70 -6.14
N ASP A 99 -2.99 -13.95 -7.16
CA ASP A 99 -1.71 -14.11 -7.85
C ASP A 99 -0.50 -13.89 -6.91
N ASN A 100 -0.71 -13.22 -5.77
CA ASN A 100 0.34 -12.84 -4.82
C ASN A 100 0.12 -13.35 -3.38
N LYS A 101 -0.79 -14.31 -3.18
CA LYS A 101 -1.16 -14.80 -1.83
C LYS A 101 0.01 -15.40 -1.04
N ASP A 102 1.01 -15.94 -1.73
CA ASP A 102 2.23 -16.49 -1.11
C ASP A 102 3.34 -15.44 -0.92
N ASN A 103 3.11 -14.23 -1.43
CA ASN A 103 4.10 -13.15 -1.48
C ASN A 103 3.92 -12.11 -0.38
N PHE A 104 2.68 -11.92 0.08
CA PHE A 104 2.34 -11.01 1.17
C PHE A 104 1.19 -11.55 2.02
N LYS A 105 0.88 -10.88 3.13
CA LYS A 105 -0.38 -11.08 3.86
C LYS A 105 -1.25 -9.83 3.78
N VAL A 106 -2.54 -10.00 3.50
CA VAL A 106 -3.51 -8.92 3.61
C VAL A 106 -3.71 -8.60 5.08
N MET A 107 -3.49 -7.34 5.45
CA MET A 107 -3.63 -6.83 6.80
C MET A 107 -4.26 -5.44 6.74
N GLY A 108 -5.58 -5.44 6.52
CA GLY A 108 -6.39 -4.23 6.35
C GLY A 108 -7.26 -4.36 5.10
N ASN A 109 -8.56 -4.28 5.29
CA ASN A 109 -9.54 -4.15 4.21
C ASN A 109 -10.52 -3.05 4.66
N TYR A 110 -10.43 -1.89 4.03
CA TYR A 110 -11.05 -0.67 4.53
C TYR A 110 -12.11 -0.16 3.56
N ARG A 111 -13.32 0.04 4.05
CA ARG A 111 -14.34 0.74 3.27
C ARG A 111 -13.91 2.17 3.02
N PHE A 112 -14.05 2.67 1.80
CA PHE A 112 -13.85 4.07 1.49
C PHE A 112 -14.73 4.95 2.38
N ARG A 113 -14.13 5.96 3.02
CA ARG A 113 -14.83 6.94 3.85
C ARG A 113 -14.20 8.31 3.64
N PRO A 114 -14.97 9.31 3.17
CA PRO A 114 -14.51 10.69 3.21
C PRO A 114 -14.45 11.14 4.68
N PHE A 115 -13.37 11.83 5.05
CA PHE A 115 -13.16 12.34 6.40
C PHE A 115 -13.32 13.87 6.44
N PRO A 116 -13.77 14.45 7.56
CA PRO A 116 -13.85 15.90 7.73
C PRO A 116 -12.55 16.60 7.30
N GLY A 117 -12.66 17.62 6.47
CA GLY A 117 -11.51 18.37 5.92
C GLY A 117 -10.95 17.82 4.61
N THR A 118 -11.49 16.72 4.07
CA THR A 118 -11.22 16.28 2.69
C THR A 118 -12.20 16.92 1.71
N ASP A 119 -11.76 17.16 0.47
CA ASP A 119 -12.60 17.69 -0.62
C ASP A 119 -13.89 16.86 -0.80
N MET A 120 -13.77 15.54 -0.73
CA MET A 120 -14.89 14.61 -0.84
C MET A 120 -15.88 14.68 0.33
N TYR A 121 -15.44 15.10 1.53
CA TYR A 121 -16.36 15.35 2.64
C TYR A 121 -17.13 16.66 2.44
N ASN A 122 -16.53 17.63 1.74
CA ASN A 122 -17.10 18.95 1.49
C ASN A 122 -18.03 18.99 0.25
N GLY A 123 -18.33 17.82 -0.33
CA GLY A 123 -19.28 17.70 -1.43
C GLY A 123 -18.67 17.68 -2.83
N GLU A 124 -17.34 17.67 -2.97
CA GLU A 124 -16.73 17.42 -4.29
C GLU A 124 -17.10 16.00 -4.77
N ASN A 125 -17.43 15.88 -6.06
CA ASN A 125 -17.77 14.61 -6.66
C ASN A 125 -16.48 13.82 -6.97
N PRO A 126 -16.27 12.64 -6.36
CA PRO A 126 -15.09 11.80 -6.60
C PRO A 126 -14.97 11.24 -8.01
N LEU A 127 -16.00 11.42 -8.84
CA LEU A 127 -15.99 11.06 -10.25
C LEU A 127 -15.59 12.22 -11.17
N GLU A 128 -15.67 13.45 -10.68
CA GLU A 128 -15.32 14.66 -11.44
C GLU A 128 -13.91 15.14 -11.12
N PHE A 129 -13.42 14.84 -9.91
CA PHE A 129 -12.09 15.21 -9.44
C PHE A 129 -11.32 13.99 -8.95
N ASP A 130 -9.99 14.00 -9.12
CA ASP A 130 -9.14 13.01 -8.47
C ASP A 130 -9.19 13.16 -6.94
N MET A 131 -9.06 12.05 -6.21
CA MET A 131 -9.11 12.05 -4.73
C MET A 131 -7.77 12.47 -4.10
N ARG A 132 -6.98 13.30 -4.78
CA ARG A 132 -5.68 13.76 -4.28
C ARG A 132 -5.90 14.67 -3.08
N VAL A 133 -5.12 14.45 -2.03
CA VAL A 133 -5.05 15.42 -0.91
C VAL A 133 -4.32 16.65 -1.42
N ARG A 134 -5.05 17.73 -1.69
CA ARG A 134 -4.49 19.02 -2.08
C ARG A 134 -3.88 19.68 -0.83
N SER A 135 -2.65 20.16 -0.94
CA SER A 135 -2.04 20.95 0.14
C SER A 135 -2.82 22.25 0.31
N PHE A 136 -3.14 22.61 1.55
CA PHE A 136 -3.67 23.93 1.87
C PHE A 136 -2.77 25.02 1.28
N LYS A 137 -3.35 25.93 0.50
CA LYS A 137 -2.69 27.18 0.10
C LYS A 137 -2.66 28.13 1.30
#